data_AF-A0A7V4MQK7-F1
#
_entry.id   AF-A0A7V4MQK7-F1
#
_cell.length_a   1.000
_cell.length_b   1.000
_cell.length_c   1.000
_cell.angle_alpha   90.00
_cell.angle_beta   90.00
_cell.angle_gamma   90.00
#
_symmetry.space_group_name_H-M   'P 1'
#
loop_
_entity.id
_entity.type
_entity.pdbx_description
1 polymer ?
#
loop_
_entity_poly.entity_id
_entity_poly.type
_entity_poly.pdbx_seq_one_letter_code
_entity_poly.pdbx_strand_id
1 'polypeptide(L)'
;MSPFHLLANLLSVVAFLILVDVVVSWCIHFRVRGIWPGHPAVRLLRQVTNPVVEPFRRLIPPHKTGGLDLSPVLAIFAINVVQSILFRYG
;
A
#
# COMPACT_ATOMS: atom_id res chain seq x y z
N MET A 1 6.67 24.17 10.12
CA MET A 1 6.66 22.96 9.28
C MET A 1 6.37 23.38 7.85
N SER A 2 7.27 23.13 6.89
CA SER A 2 6.97 23.43 5.48
C SER A 2 5.80 22.54 5.00
N PRO A 3 4.96 23.02 4.06
CA PRO A 3 3.86 22.23 3.50
C PRO A 3 4.33 20.88 2.92
N PHE A 4 5.56 20.81 2.42
CA PHE A 4 6.18 19.59 1.89
C PHE A 4 6.35 18.50 2.95
N HIS A 5 6.67 18.86 4.20
CA HIS A 5 6.75 17.90 5.29
C HIS A 5 5.38 17.29 5.63
N LEU A 6 4.29 18.07 5.54
CA LEU A 6 2.95 17.55 5.79
C LEU A 6 2.55 16.53 4.72
N LEU A 7 2.85 16.83 3.45
CA LEU A 7 2.62 15.90 2.35
C LEU A 7 3.47 14.64 2.49
N ALA A 8 4.75 14.77 2.84
CA ALA A 8 5.63 13.63 3.06
C ALA A 8 5.11 12.75 4.21
N ASN A 9 4.61 13.33 5.31
CA ASN A 9 4.01 12.57 6.41
C ASN A 9 2.74 11.84 5.97
N LEU A 10 1.88 12.46 5.17
CA LEU A 10 0.70 11.80 4.61
C LEU A 10 1.08 10.58 3.76
N LEU A 11 2.11 10.72 2.92
CA LEU A 11 2.64 9.63 2.11
C LEU A 11 3.18 8.49 2.99
N SER A 12 3.83 8.79 4.13
CA SER A 12 4.27 7.76 5.08
C SER A 12 3.09 6.99 5.68
N VAL A 13 1.99 7.67 6.01
CA VAL A 13 0.77 7.02 6.51
C VAL A 13 0.19 6.07 5.45
N VAL A 14 0.12 6.51 4.18
CA VAL A 14 -0.35 5.66 3.08
C VAL A 14 0.57 4.45 2.88
N ALA A 15 1.89 4.63 2.88
CA ALA A 15 2.84 3.52 2.76
C ALA A 15 2.69 2.51 3.92
N PHE A 16 2.49 3.00 5.14
CA PHE A 16 2.22 2.14 6.30
C PHE A 16 0.90 1.37 6.15
N LEU A 17 -0.17 2.01 5.68
CA LEU A 17 -1.45 1.31 5.42
C LEU A 17 -1.30 0.24 4.34
N ILE A 18 -0.51 0.48 3.28
CA ILE A 18 -0.21 -0.54 2.27
C ILE A 18 0.52 -1.72 2.92
N LEU A 19 1.50 -1.47 3.79
CA LEU A 19 2.18 -2.54 4.54
C LEU A 19 1.20 -3.34 5.41
N VAL A 20 0.29 -2.66 6.11
CA VAL A 20 -0.78 -3.33 6.88
C VAL A 20 -1.66 -4.18 5.97
N ASP A 21 -2.03 -3.72 4.79
CA ASP A 21 -2.84 -4.49 3.83
C ASP A 21 -2.09 -5.73 3.31
N VAL A 22 -0.76 -5.66 3.14
CA VAL A 22 0.07 -6.85 2.85
C VAL A 22 -0.02 -7.86 3.98
N VAL A 23 0.15 -7.44 5.24
CA VAL A 23 0.03 -8.34 6.40
C VAL A 23 -1.39 -8.93 6.50
N VAL A 24 -2.43 -8.10 6.31
CA VAL A 24 -3.82 -8.55 6.28
C VAL A 24 -4.04 -9.57 5.16
N SER A 25 -3.42 -9.39 4.00
CA SER A 25 -3.50 -10.35 2.90
C SER A 25 -2.93 -11.71 3.28
N TRP A 26 -1.81 -11.75 4.02
CA TRP A 26 -1.25 -12.98 4.58
C TRP A 26 -2.14 -13.58 5.67
N CYS A 27 -2.69 -12.76 6.56
CA CYS A 27 -3.66 -13.23 7.55
C CYS A 27 -4.86 -13.93 6.90
N ILE A 28 -5.39 -13.36 5.83
CA ILE A 28 -6.49 -13.96 5.04
C ILE A 28 -6.01 -15.25 4.36
N HIS A 29 -4.82 -15.24 3.75
CA HIS A 29 -4.24 -16.41 3.07
C HIS A 29 -4.05 -17.60 4.03
N PHE A 30 -3.50 -17.35 5.22
CA PHE A 30 -3.31 -18.36 6.27
C PHE A 30 -4.54 -18.60 7.15
N ARG A 31 -5.70 -18.04 6.78
CA ARG A 31 -6.98 -18.23 7.47
C ARG A 31 -6.94 -17.88 8.96
N VAL A 32 -6.27 -16.79 9.33
CA VAL A 32 -6.26 -16.26 10.69
C VAL A 32 -7.70 -15.93 11.12
N ARG A 33 -8.12 -16.49 12.26
CA ARG A 33 -9.48 -16.31 12.77
C ARG A 33 -9.76 -14.83 13.02
N GLY A 34 -10.96 -14.37 12.65
CA GLY A 34 -11.38 -12.99 12.87
C GLY A 34 -11.02 -12.03 11.73
N ILE A 35 -10.26 -12.47 10.72
CA ILE A 35 -9.85 -11.65 9.58
C ILE A 35 -10.34 -12.30 8.29
N TRP A 36 -11.21 -11.61 7.55
CA TRP A 36 -11.73 -12.06 6.26
C TRP A 36 -11.96 -10.89 5.30
N PRO A 37 -12.01 -11.10 3.97
CA PRO A 37 -12.10 -10.02 2.99
C PRO A 37 -13.29 -9.05 3.17
N GLY A 38 -14.41 -9.56 3.70
CA GLY A 38 -15.62 -8.77 3.94
C GLY A 38 -15.64 -7.98 5.26
N HIS A 39 -14.64 -8.15 6.13
CA HIS A 39 -14.58 -7.47 7.42
C HIS A 39 -14.56 -5.94 7.22
N PRO A 40 -15.36 -5.14 7.97
CA PRO A 40 -15.46 -3.69 7.76
C PRO A 40 -14.11 -2.97 7.75
N ALA A 41 -13.23 -3.29 8.70
CA ALA A 41 -11.89 -2.71 8.77
C ALA A 41 -11.01 -3.06 7.55
N VAL A 42 -11.12 -4.28 7.02
CA VAL A 42 -10.38 -4.71 5.82
C VAL A 42 -10.89 -3.97 4.58
N ARG A 43 -12.21 -3.77 4.49
CA ARG A 43 -12.81 -2.99 3.41
C ARG A 43 -12.38 -1.52 3.45
N LEU A 44 -12.38 -0.91 4.63
CA LEU A 44 -11.91 0.47 4.83
C LEU A 44 -10.42 0.61 4.48
N LEU A 45 -9.59 -0.32 4.95
CA LEU A 45 -8.18 -0.36 4.60
C LEU A 45 -7.98 -0.38 3.08
N ARG A 46 -8.67 -1.29 2.39
CA ARG A 46 -8.58 -1.43 0.93
C ARG A 46 -9.17 -0.26 0.15
N GLN A 47 -10.15 0.45 0.70
CA GLN A 47 -10.65 1.69 0.09
C GLN A 47 -9.57 2.77 0.04
N VAL A 48 -8.66 2.79 1.02
CA VAL A 48 -7.54 3.73 1.08
C VAL A 48 -6.35 3.23 0.26
N THR A 49 -6.00 1.95 0.36
CA THR A 49 -4.79 1.41 -0.29
C THR A 49 -4.98 1.12 -1.78
N ASN A 50 -6.15 0.64 -2.22
CA ASN A 50 -6.35 0.21 -3.62
C ASN A 50 -6.17 1.34 -4.65
N PRO A 51 -6.66 2.57 -4.45
CA PRO A 51 -6.42 3.65 -5.42
C PRO A 51 -4.92 3.87 -5.71
N VAL A 52 -4.06 3.57 -4.73
CA VAL A 52 -2.60 3.68 -4.86
C VAL A 52 -2.00 2.40 -5.43
N VAL A 53 -2.42 1.21 -5.00
CA VAL A 53 -1.82 -0.08 -5.39
C VAL A 53 -2.33 -0.60 -6.74
N GLU A 54 -3.59 -0.35 -7.10
CA GLU A 54 -4.24 -0.89 -8.31
C GLU A 54 -3.56 -0.46 -9.62
N PRO A 55 -3.09 0.78 -9.79
CA PRO A 55 -2.28 1.15 -10.96
C PRO A 55 -1.04 0.26 -11.11
N PHE A 56 -0.39 -0.12 -10.02
CA PHE A 56 0.79 -0.99 -10.04
C PHE A 56 0.43 -2.45 -10.35
N ARG A 57 -0.75 -2.93 -9.94
CA ARG A 57 -1.27 -4.26 -10.36
C ARG A 57 -1.47 -4.38 -11.86
N ARG A 58 -1.72 -3.25 -12.54
CA ARG A 58 -1.81 -3.22 -14.01
C ARG A 58 -0.42 -3.30 -14.66
N LEU A 59 0.61 -2.74 -14.02
CA LEU A 59 2.00 -2.77 -14.49
C LEU A 59 2.65 -4.13 -14.24
N ILE A 60 2.45 -4.71 -13.05
CA ILE A 60 2.96 -6.05 -12.67
C ILE A 60 1.77 -6.91 -12.21
N PRO A 61 1.03 -7.52 -13.15
CA PRO A 61 -0.10 -8.35 -12.81
C PRO A 61 0.31 -9.58 -11.97
N PRO A 62 -0.39 -9.88 -10.86
CA PRO A 62 -0.04 -11.01 -9.97
C PRO A 62 0.00 -12.38 -10.68
N HIS A 63 -0.76 -12.55 -11.76
CA HIS A 63 -0.74 -13.78 -12.56
C HIS A 63 0.60 -14.02 -13.26
N LYS A 64 1.39 -12.97 -13.49
CA LYS A 64 2.75 -13.07 -14.09
C LYS A 64 3.83 -13.35 -13.05
N THR A 65 3.52 -13.23 -11.76
CA THR A 65 4.44 -13.39 -10.63
C THR A 65 4.12 -14.64 -9.80
N GLY A 66 3.53 -15.67 -10.42
CA GLY A 66 3.20 -16.92 -9.74
C GLY A 66 2.10 -16.77 -8.67
N GLY A 67 1.25 -15.75 -8.79
CA GLY A 67 0.16 -15.47 -7.84
C GLY A 67 0.54 -14.59 -6.66
N LEU A 68 1.82 -14.24 -6.49
CA LEU A 68 2.27 -13.29 -5.46
C LEU A 68 2.09 -11.85 -5.95
N ASP A 69 1.28 -11.06 -5.26
CA ASP A 69 1.09 -9.64 -5.60
C ASP A 69 2.29 -8.79 -5.14
N LEU A 70 3.18 -8.44 -6.08
CA LEU A 70 4.34 -7.56 -5.84
C LEU A 70 4.01 -6.07 -6.00
N SER A 71 2.78 -5.74 -6.39
CA SER A 71 2.33 -4.35 -6.60
C SER A 71 2.44 -3.48 -5.35
N PRO A 72 2.14 -3.97 -4.12
CA PRO A 72 2.33 -3.19 -2.90
C PRO A 72 3.79 -2.76 -2.68
N VAL A 73 4.75 -3.64 -2.99
CA VAL A 73 6.19 -3.33 -2.88
C VAL A 73 6.57 -2.22 -3.84
N LEU A 74 6.12 -2.32 -5.10
CA LEU A 74 6.37 -1.29 -6.10
C LEU A 74 5.70 0.05 -5.74
N ALA A 75 4.49 0.02 -5.17
CA ALA A 75 3.79 1.21 -4.70
C ALA A 75 4.55 1.90 -3.56
N ILE A 76 5.01 1.14 -2.56
CA ILE A 76 5.83 1.68 -1.46
C ILE A 76 7.13 2.24 -2.00
N PHE A 77 7.80 1.56 -2.94
CA PHE A 77 9.01 2.07 -3.57
C PHE A 77 8.77 3.43 -4.27
N ALA A 78 7.70 3.53 -5.08
CA ALA A 78 7.34 4.78 -5.74
C ALA A 78 7.06 5.92 -4.75
N ILE A 79 6.38 5.63 -3.63
CA ILE A 79 6.14 6.60 -2.56
C ILE A 79 7.47 7.09 -1.97
N ASN A 80 8.41 6.19 -1.67
CA ASN A 80 9.73 6.58 -1.12
C ASN A 80 10.51 7.48 -2.08
N VAL A 81 10.47 7.21 -3.39
CA VAL A 81 11.08 8.08 -4.41
C VAL A 81 10.45 9.47 -4.39
N VAL A 82 9.11 9.56 -4.36
CA VAL A 82 8.39 10.84 -4.28
C VAL A 82 8.77 11.59 -3.00
N GLN A 83 8.81 10.92 -1.85
CA GLN A 83 9.20 11.54 -0.59
C GLN A 83 10.64 12.08 -0.64
N SER A 84 11.59 11.32 -1.19
CA SER A 84 12.98 11.79 -1.34
C SER A 84 13.07 13.08 -2.16
N ILE A 85 12.27 13.18 -3.23
CA ILE A 85 12.18 14.39 -4.05
C ILE A 85 11.57 15.54 -3.23
N LEU A 86 10.46 15.31 -2.51
CA LEU A 86 9.80 16.35 -1.70
C LEU A 86 10.73 16.91 -0.62
N PHE A 87 11.50 16.07 0.06
CA PHE A 87 12.45 16.52 1.08
C PHE A 87 13.67 17.25 0.49
N ARG A 88 14.04 16.93 -0.76
CA ARG A 88 15.19 17.56 -1.43
C ARG A 88 14.87 18.96 -1.96
N TYR A 89 13.64 19.18 -2.43
CA TYR A 89 13.22 20.41 -3.11
C TYR A 89 12.22 21.27 -2.32
N GLY A 90 11.84 20.84 -1.11
CA GLY A 90 10.84 21.51 -0.25
C GLY A 90 11.39 22.05 1.07
#